data_AF-A0A4Y9R5Y1-F1
#
_entry.id   AF-A0A4Y9R5Y1-F1
#
_cell.length_a   1.000
_cell.length_b   1.000
_cell.length_c   1.000
_cell.angle_alpha   90.00
_cell.angle_beta   90.00
_cell.angle_gamma   90.00
#
_symmetry.space_group_name_H-M   'P 1'
#
loop_
_entity.id
_entity.type
_entity.pdbx_description
1 polymer ?
#
loop_
_entity_poly.entity_id
_entity_poly.type
_entity_poly.pdbx_seq_one_letter_code
_entity_poly.pdbx_strand_id
1 'polypeptide(L)'
;MSDDNQASPEAIEALRARFQAQSRRAQAYYTVMHRAREVTGSDEAANTWMNAPLPALDGKTPAQLVNDGREEDVLQYIDGLQSGS
;
A
#
# COMPACT_ATOMS: atom_id res chain seq x y z
N MET A 1 -36.29 -16.52 22.45
CA MET A 1 -34.85 -16.82 22.50
C MET A 1 -34.51 -17.34 21.11
N SER A 2 -34.16 -16.48 20.16
CA SER A 2 -32.84 -15.87 19.89
C SER A 2 -31.98 -16.79 19.02
N ASP A 3 -32.34 -16.94 17.75
CA ASP A 3 -31.60 -17.70 16.73
C ASP A 3 -31.05 -16.80 15.59
N ASP A 4 -30.93 -15.48 15.82
CA ASP A 4 -30.56 -14.51 14.78
C ASP A 4 -29.15 -13.90 14.99
N ASN A 5 -28.15 -14.70 15.41
CA ASN A 5 -26.81 -14.15 15.69
C ASN A 5 -25.62 -15.04 15.28
N GLN A 6 -25.81 -16.03 14.43
CA GLN A 6 -24.66 -16.67 13.75
C GLN A 6 -24.43 -15.97 12.42
N ALA A 7 -23.29 -15.29 12.30
CA ALA A 7 -22.90 -14.64 11.04
C ALA A 7 -22.98 -15.68 9.90
N SER A 8 -23.80 -15.38 8.89
CA SER A 8 -24.01 -16.26 7.73
C SER A 8 -22.65 -16.63 7.08
N PRO A 9 -22.51 -17.82 6.48
CA PRO A 9 -21.28 -18.24 5.81
C PRO A 9 -20.74 -17.21 4.81
N GLU A 10 -21.63 -16.53 4.08
CA GLU A 10 -21.34 -15.41 3.18
C GLU A 10 -20.70 -14.20 3.90
N ALA A 11 -21.15 -13.87 5.11
CA ALA A 11 -20.61 -12.77 5.89
C ALA A 11 -19.21 -13.09 6.42
N ILE A 12 -18.96 -14.34 6.80
CA ILE A 12 -17.63 -14.84 7.21
C ILE A 12 -16.67 -14.81 6.02
N GLU A 13 -17.11 -15.22 4.84
CA GLU A 13 -16.30 -15.18 3.63
C GLU A 13 -15.97 -13.74 3.22
N ALA A 14 -16.96 -12.83 3.23
CA ALA A 14 -16.75 -11.42 2.95
C ALA A 14 -15.77 -10.76 3.95
N LEU A 15 -15.86 -11.12 5.23
CA LEU A 15 -14.91 -10.65 6.25
C LEU A 15 -13.49 -11.15 5.97
N ARG A 16 -13.34 -12.44 5.65
CA ARG A 16 -12.04 -13.03 5.30
C ARG A 16 -11.43 -12.37 4.08
N ALA A 17 -12.23 -12.14 3.03
CA ALA A 17 -11.79 -11.46 1.82
C ALA A 17 -11.31 -10.03 2.11
N ARG A 18 -12.04 -9.28 2.93
CA ARG A 18 -11.63 -7.93 3.38
C ARG A 18 -10.34 -7.95 4.18
N PHE A 19 -10.20 -8.89 5.13
CA PHE A 19 -8.98 -9.06 5.90
C PHE A 19 -7.77 -9.38 5.02
N GLN A 20 -7.93 -10.30 4.06
CA GLN A 20 -6.87 -10.63 3.11
C GLN A 20 -6.50 -9.43 2.24
N ALA A 21 -7.47 -8.66 1.77
CA ALA A 21 -7.22 -7.45 1.00
C ALA A 21 -6.51 -6.37 1.84
N GLN A 22 -6.90 -6.18 3.10
CA GLN A 22 -6.23 -5.28 4.02
C GLN A 22 -4.79 -5.73 4.31
N SER A 23 -4.58 -7.03 4.52
CA SER A 23 -3.23 -7.60 4.74
C SER A 23 -2.33 -7.39 3.53
N ARG A 24 -2.82 -7.64 2.30
CA ARG A 24 -2.06 -7.37 1.08
C ARG A 24 -1.68 -5.89 0.95
N ARG A 25 -2.63 -4.97 1.19
CA ARG A 25 -2.35 -3.52 1.17
C ARG A 25 -1.31 -3.12 2.21
N ALA A 26 -1.39 -3.66 3.43
CA ALA A 26 -0.41 -3.38 4.47
C ALA A 26 0.98 -3.87 4.07
N GLN A 27 1.09 -5.09 3.53
CA GLN A 27 2.35 -5.64 3.03
C GLN A 27 2.93 -4.76 1.91
N ALA A 28 2.11 -4.38 0.93
CA ALA A 28 2.51 -3.48 -0.15
C ALA A 28 3.01 -2.12 0.38
N TYR A 29 2.31 -1.54 1.35
CA TYR A 29 2.72 -0.29 1.99
C TYR A 29 4.07 -0.41 2.67
N TYR A 30 4.30 -1.49 3.43
CA TYR A 30 5.58 -1.72 4.10
C TYR A 30 6.71 -1.95 3.09
N THR A 31 6.48 -2.69 2.01
CA THR A 31 7.46 -2.89 0.94
C THR A 31 7.88 -1.56 0.33
N VAL A 32 6.91 -0.72 -0.04
CA VAL A 32 7.17 0.60 -0.62
C VAL A 32 7.87 1.53 0.38
N MET A 33 7.43 1.56 1.64
CA MET A 33 8.07 2.37 2.69
C MET A 33 9.51 1.94 2.94
N HIS A 34 9.77 0.63 2.97
CA HIS A 34 11.12 0.09 3.14
C HIS A 34 12.02 0.54 1.98
N ARG A 35 11.52 0.42 0.75
CA ARG A 35 12.26 0.87 -0.43
C ARG A 35 12.51 2.38 -0.42
N ALA A 36 11.50 3.16 -0.04
CA ALA A 36 11.61 4.61 0.15
C ALA A 36 12.69 4.97 1.17
N ARG A 37 12.81 4.20 2.25
CA ARG A 37 13.86 4.38 3.25
C ARG A 37 15.25 4.06 2.70
N GLU A 38 15.40 2.99 1.93
CA GLU A 38 16.69 2.67 1.28
C GLU A 38 17.17 3.79 0.36
N VAL A 39 16.24 4.45 -0.33
CA VAL A 39 16.56 5.51 -1.30
C VAL A 39 16.79 6.87 -0.62
N THR A 40 15.97 7.20 0.37
CA THR A 40 16.01 8.51 1.06
C THR A 40 16.95 8.55 2.27
N GLY A 41 17.32 7.39 2.81
CA GLY A 41 18.24 7.24 3.94
C GLY A 41 17.66 7.50 5.33
N SER A 42 16.39 7.89 5.46
CA SER A 42 15.74 8.16 6.75
C SER A 42 14.26 7.80 6.72
N ASP A 43 13.73 7.28 7.84
CA ASP A 43 12.30 6.99 7.98
C ASP A 43 11.43 8.26 7.85
N GLU A 44 11.89 9.43 8.31
CA GLU A 44 11.16 10.70 8.14
C GLU A 44 11.09 11.14 6.67
N ALA A 45 12.20 10.99 5.94
CA ALA A 45 12.28 11.33 4.53
C ALA A 45 11.44 10.36 3.69
N ALA A 46 11.47 9.06 4.02
CA ALA A 46 10.61 8.05 3.42
C ALA A 46 9.14 8.35 3.66
N ASN A 47 8.75 8.71 4.89
CA ASN A 47 7.38 9.09 5.20
C ASN A 47 6.94 10.36 4.46
N THR A 48 7.84 11.34 4.32
CA THR A 48 7.57 12.54 3.52
C THR A 48 7.36 12.18 2.05
N TRP A 49 8.21 11.33 1.49
CA TRP A 49 8.10 10.85 0.11
C TRP A 49 6.82 10.05 -0.12
N MET A 50 6.41 9.20 0.83
CA MET A 50 5.16 8.43 0.76
C MET A 50 3.90 9.31 0.66
N ASN A 51 3.98 10.54 1.13
CA ASN A 51 2.91 11.54 1.10
C ASN A 51 3.12 12.61 0.02
N ALA A 52 4.23 12.57 -0.71
CA ALA A 52 4.52 13.52 -1.77
C ALA A 52 3.82 13.09 -3.08
N PRO A 53 3.19 14.01 -3.82
CA PRO A 53 2.60 13.69 -5.12
C PRO A 53 3.69 13.36 -6.14
N LEU A 54 3.48 12.30 -6.92
CA LEU A 54 4.38 11.88 -7.99
C LEU A 54 3.84 12.37 -9.34
N PRO A 55 4.47 13.38 -9.99
CA PRO A 55 3.98 13.90 -11.27
C PRO A 55 3.93 12.84 -12.38
N ALA A 56 4.83 11.86 -12.34
CA ALA A 56 4.87 10.75 -13.29
C ALA A 56 3.71 9.74 -13.11
N LEU A 57 3.05 9.72 -11.95
CA LEU A 57 1.97 8.79 -11.62
C LEU A 57 0.69 9.57 -11.31
N ASP A 58 0.25 10.37 -12.29
CA ASP A 58 -1.00 11.14 -12.24
C ASP A 58 -1.06 12.18 -11.10
N GLY A 59 0.08 12.55 -10.51
CA GLY A 59 0.14 13.43 -9.34
C GLY A 59 -0.34 12.75 -8.04
N LYS A 60 -0.55 11.43 -8.03
CA LYS A 60 -0.93 10.66 -6.84
C LYS A 60 0.26 10.46 -5.92
N THR A 61 -0.01 10.30 -4.63
CA THR A 61 1.03 9.93 -3.65
C THR A 61 1.30 8.42 -3.70
N PRO A 62 2.52 7.96 -3.32
CA PRO A 62 2.81 6.54 -3.16
C PRO A 62 1.80 5.82 -2.27
N ALA A 63 1.40 6.43 -1.16
CA ALA A 63 0.40 5.86 -0.26
C ALA A 63 -0.98 5.67 -0.92
N GLN A 64 -1.41 6.61 -1.76
CA GLN A 64 -2.65 6.49 -2.53
C GLN A 64 -2.56 5.37 -3.58
N LEU A 65 -1.44 5.28 -4.28
CA LEU A 65 -1.21 4.26 -5.30
C LEU A 65 -1.19 2.85 -4.71
N VAL A 66 -0.57 2.65 -3.54
CA VAL A 66 -0.63 1.38 -2.81
C VAL A 66 -2.06 1.03 -2.39
N ASN A 67 -2.85 2.00 -1.95
CA ASN A 67 -4.24 1.77 -1.60
C ASN A 67 -5.10 1.36 -2.82
N ASP A 68 -4.77 1.92 -3.98
CA ASP A 68 -5.36 1.61 -5.28
C ASP A 68 -4.86 0.28 -5.88
N GLY A 69 -3.90 -0.41 -5.25
CA GLY A 69 -3.30 -1.65 -5.76
C GLY A 69 -2.32 -1.44 -6.92
N ARG A 70 -1.72 -0.25 -6.99
CA ARG A 70 -0.68 0.15 -7.96
C ARG A 70 0.69 0.24 -7.28
N GLU A 71 0.98 -0.63 -6.32
CA GLU A 71 2.27 -0.64 -5.63
C GLU A 71 3.43 -0.96 -6.56
N GLU A 72 3.22 -1.80 -7.58
CA GLU A 72 4.24 -2.18 -8.56
C GLU A 72 4.73 -0.95 -9.35
N ASP A 73 3.82 -0.05 -9.76
CA ASP A 73 4.17 1.19 -10.45
C ASP A 73 5.05 2.09 -9.57
N VAL A 74 4.76 2.15 -8.27
CA VAL A 74 5.52 2.94 -7.31
C VAL A 74 6.91 2.35 -7.08
N LEU A 75 7.00 1.02 -6.97
CA LEU A 75 8.27 0.30 -6.84
C LEU A 75 9.14 0.50 -8.07
N GLN A 76 8.57 0.37 -9.26
CA GLN A 76 9.28 0.60 -10.51
C GLN A 76 9.74 2.06 -10.63
N TYR A 77 8.90 3.02 -10.23
CA TYR A 77 9.27 4.43 -10.22
C TYR A 77 10.48 4.69 -9.32
N ILE A 78 10.46 4.17 -8.08
CA ILE A 78 11.53 4.43 -7.13
C ILE A 78 12.83 3.67 -7.47
N ASP A 79 12.74 2.47 -8.05
CA ASP A 79 13.90 1.75 -8.59
C ASP A 79 14.53 2.48 -9.78
N GLY A 80 13.70 3.13 -10.61
CA GLY A 80 14.15 4.01 -11.68
C GLY A 80 14.96 5.21 -11.20
N LEU A 81 14.63 5.76 -10.02
CA LEU A 81 15.39 6.86 -9.42
C LEU A 81 16.79 6.41 -8.98
N GLN A 82 16.96 5.17 -8.49
CA GLN A 82 18.30 4.65 -8.14
C GLN A 82 19.17 4.37 -9.37
N SER A 83 18.56 3.92 -10.46
CA SER A 83 19.31 3.53 -11.68
C SER A 83 19.75 4.72 -12.55
N GLY A 84 19.27 5.92 -12.25
CA GLY A 84 19.58 7.16 -12.97
C GLY A 84 20.68 8.02 -12.35
N SER A 85 21.44 7.50 -11.39
CA SER A 85 22.57 8.19 -10.73
C SER A 85 23.92 7.79 -11.30
#